data_AF-A0A6M3IL89-F1
#
_entry.id   AF-A0A6M3IL89-F1
#
_cell.length_a   1.000
_cell.length_b   1.000
_cell.length_c   1.000
_cell.angle_alpha   90.00
_cell.angle_beta   90.00
_cell.angle_gamma   90.00
#
_symmetry.space_group_name_H-M   'P 1'
#
loop_
_entity.id
_entity.type
_entity.pdbx_description
1 polymer ?
#
loop_
_entity_poly.entity_id
_entity_poly.type
_entity_poly.pdbx_seq_one_letter_code
_entity_poly.pdbx_strand_id
1 'polypeptide(L)'
;MAKKTVDFKEAKKVAKELNDLMDLDPAIKVTQGKDDLNKDLKKAAGFLEPSDELSKMARRVLTAIGVKLEDPDEDEPEEEEAEEAEEEEEEEEEEAEEEEEEEEEEAEEEEEESDEYADMDRSELKKAIKASKVKKVKEMKIFKSTSDDDLREALRGTAGKKDSKEKDAGMTRSKKGKGTDKKGKGTDKDKASKTRAEIFKALMDDGGGTKKALVKGMQKKYKGGESSESEAQFQVGLFVRLLETMGFVTKNDDDEYVLAE
;
A
#
# COMPACT_ATOMS: atom_id res chain seq x y z
N MET A 1 -32.64 8.97 -10.80
CA MET A 1 -31.33 9.65 -10.89
C MET A 1 -30.31 8.74 -10.22
N ALA A 2 -29.38 8.18 -10.99
CA ALA A 2 -28.27 7.44 -10.40
C ALA A 2 -27.39 8.43 -9.64
N LYS A 3 -27.11 8.16 -8.35
CA LYS A 3 -26.12 8.96 -7.61
C LYS A 3 -24.78 8.69 -8.26
N LYS A 4 -24.23 9.64 -9.02
CA LYS A 4 -22.86 9.56 -9.50
C LYS A 4 -21.97 9.46 -8.27
N THR A 5 -21.25 8.36 -8.13
CA THR A 5 -20.30 8.17 -7.04
C THR A 5 -19.02 8.88 -7.42
N VAL A 6 -18.65 9.93 -6.69
CA VAL A 6 -17.36 10.62 -6.84
C VAL A 6 -16.23 9.68 -6.47
N ASP A 7 -15.11 9.70 -7.19
CA ASP A 7 -13.94 8.91 -6.82
C ASP A 7 -13.21 9.52 -5.61
N PHE A 8 -12.77 8.65 -4.70
CA PHE A 8 -12.16 9.13 -3.45
C PHE A 8 -10.85 9.89 -3.68
N LYS A 9 -10.11 9.52 -4.74
CA LYS A 9 -8.89 10.22 -5.16
C LYS A 9 -9.20 11.64 -5.64
N GLU A 10 -10.23 11.81 -6.47
CA GLU A 10 -10.66 13.13 -6.94
C GLU A 10 -11.10 14.02 -5.77
N ALA A 11 -11.90 13.48 -4.84
CA ALA A 11 -12.32 14.21 -3.65
C ALA A 11 -11.15 14.69 -2.78
N LYS A 12 -10.05 13.91 -2.70
CA LYS A 12 -8.83 14.33 -2.00
C LYS A 12 -8.12 15.47 -2.71
N LYS A 13 -7.94 15.38 -4.05
CA LYS A 13 -7.33 16.47 -4.84
C LYS A 13 -8.11 17.77 -4.65
N VAL A 14 -9.44 17.71 -4.75
CA VAL A 14 -10.31 18.88 -4.56
C VAL A 14 -10.26 19.43 -3.13
N ALA A 15 -10.13 18.58 -2.12
CA ALA A 15 -9.99 19.04 -0.75
C ALA A 15 -8.69 19.82 -0.50
N LYS A 16 -7.58 19.42 -1.13
CA LYS A 16 -6.32 20.18 -1.08
C LYS A 16 -6.46 21.52 -1.79
N GLU A 17 -6.99 21.50 -3.01
CA GLU A 17 -7.25 22.71 -3.79
C GLU A 17 -8.11 23.72 -3.03
N LEU A 18 -9.16 23.27 -2.33
CA LEU A 18 -9.99 24.16 -1.49
C LEU A 18 -9.26 24.67 -0.25
N ASN A 19 -8.37 23.89 0.36
CA ASN A 19 -7.57 24.35 1.49
C ASN A 19 -6.60 25.45 1.03
N ASP A 20 -5.95 25.27 -0.12
CA ASP A 20 -4.99 26.21 -0.67
C ASP A 20 -5.65 27.50 -1.18
N LEU A 21 -6.83 27.37 -1.80
CA LEU A 21 -7.56 28.52 -2.36
C LEU A 21 -8.19 29.40 -1.28
N MET A 22 -8.72 28.78 -0.22
CA MET A 22 -9.55 29.48 0.77
C MET A 22 -8.86 29.65 2.14
N ASP A 23 -7.62 29.17 2.30
CA ASP A 23 -6.88 29.17 3.57
C ASP A 23 -7.74 28.66 4.75
N LEU A 24 -8.42 27.53 4.56
CA LEU A 24 -9.41 27.03 5.53
C LEU A 24 -8.76 26.70 6.89
N ASP A 25 -9.27 27.31 7.98
CA ASP A 25 -8.90 26.98 9.36
C ASP A 25 -10.13 26.53 10.19
N PRO A 26 -10.26 25.23 10.53
CA PRO A 26 -9.32 24.15 10.29
C PRO A 26 -9.38 23.59 8.85
N ALA A 27 -8.23 23.17 8.33
CA ALA A 27 -8.11 22.55 7.02
C ALA A 27 -8.95 21.26 6.90
N ILE A 28 -9.43 20.98 5.70
CA ILE A 28 -10.15 19.74 5.38
C ILE A 28 -9.15 18.58 5.47
N LYS A 29 -9.41 17.66 6.40
CA LYS A 29 -8.58 16.46 6.57
C LYS A 29 -8.80 15.51 5.40
N VAL A 30 -7.77 15.26 4.59
CA VAL A 30 -7.84 14.32 3.46
C VAL A 30 -7.80 12.84 3.89
N THR A 31 -7.37 12.56 5.12
CA THR A 31 -7.25 11.19 5.66
C THR A 31 -8.56 10.59 6.15
N GLN A 32 -9.62 11.41 6.25
CA GLN A 32 -10.92 10.95 6.74
C GLN A 32 -11.68 10.07 5.73
N GLY A 33 -12.70 9.36 6.21
CA GLY A 33 -13.54 8.51 5.37
C GLY A 33 -14.28 9.31 4.28
N LYS A 34 -14.55 8.67 3.14
CA LYS A 34 -15.21 9.28 1.96
C LYS A 34 -16.48 10.06 2.30
N ASP A 35 -17.31 9.54 3.21
CA ASP A 35 -18.56 10.19 3.59
C ASP A 35 -18.35 11.48 4.39
N ASP A 36 -17.31 11.53 5.23
CA ASP A 36 -17.01 12.72 6.03
C ASP A 36 -16.27 13.76 5.20
N LEU A 37 -15.35 13.33 4.32
CA LEU A 37 -14.71 14.18 3.32
C LEU A 37 -15.75 14.90 2.45
N ASN A 38 -16.75 14.17 1.95
CA ASN A 38 -17.84 14.76 1.15
C ASN A 38 -18.70 15.77 1.95
N LYS A 39 -18.88 15.56 3.26
CA LYS A 39 -19.60 16.53 4.10
C LYS A 39 -18.80 17.81 4.27
N ASP A 40 -17.49 17.70 4.47
CA ASP A 40 -16.62 18.85 4.67
C ASP A 40 -16.42 19.62 3.36
N LEU A 41 -16.22 18.94 2.23
CA LEU A 41 -16.26 19.55 0.89
C LEU A 41 -17.55 20.34 0.67
N LYS A 42 -18.69 19.78 1.08
CA LYS A 42 -19.98 20.46 0.94
C LYS A 42 -20.12 21.69 1.86
N LYS A 43 -19.51 21.68 3.04
CA LYS A 43 -19.47 22.85 3.92
C LYS A 43 -18.56 23.94 3.35
N ALA A 44 -17.35 23.56 2.94
CA ALA A 44 -16.37 24.46 2.33
C ALA A 44 -16.94 25.12 1.08
N ALA A 45 -17.61 24.34 0.23
CA ALA A 45 -18.23 24.87 -0.97
C ALA A 45 -19.41 25.83 -0.71
N GLY A 46 -19.93 25.90 0.51
CA GLY A 46 -20.90 26.92 0.91
C GLY A 46 -20.27 28.30 1.17
N PHE A 47 -18.94 28.38 1.24
CA PHE A 47 -18.18 29.62 1.39
C PHE A 47 -17.59 30.12 0.07
N LEU A 48 -17.66 29.32 -1.00
CA LEU A 48 -17.16 29.72 -2.32
C LEU A 48 -18.04 30.82 -2.91
N GLU A 49 -17.40 31.85 -3.44
CA GLU A 49 -18.03 32.87 -4.26
C GLU A 49 -17.98 32.45 -5.75
N PRO A 50 -18.94 32.87 -6.60
CA PRO A 50 -18.91 32.55 -8.03
C PRO A 50 -17.68 33.08 -8.77
N SER A 51 -17.00 34.07 -8.19
CA SER A 51 -15.74 34.62 -8.68
C SER A 51 -14.52 33.77 -8.38
N ASP A 52 -14.64 32.77 -7.50
CA ASP A 52 -13.52 31.93 -7.12
C ASP A 52 -13.12 31.01 -8.29
N GLU A 53 -11.83 31.04 -8.62
CA GLU A 53 -11.25 30.21 -9.67
C GLU A 53 -11.05 28.78 -9.13
N LEU A 54 -11.83 27.84 -9.67
CA LEU A 54 -11.77 26.43 -9.33
C LEU A 54 -11.47 25.63 -10.58
N SER A 55 -10.66 24.58 -10.42
CA SER A 55 -10.41 23.62 -11.48
C SER A 55 -11.70 23.00 -12.01
N LYS A 56 -11.70 22.63 -13.30
CA LYS A 56 -12.84 21.93 -13.94
C LYS A 56 -13.20 20.64 -13.18
N MET A 57 -12.19 19.98 -12.60
CA MET A 57 -12.37 18.80 -11.75
C MET A 57 -13.12 19.15 -10.45
N ALA A 58 -12.70 20.20 -9.73
CA ALA A 58 -13.36 20.65 -8.50
C ALA A 58 -14.83 20.98 -8.74
N ARG A 59 -15.15 21.74 -9.80
CA ARG A 59 -16.53 22.06 -10.18
C ARG A 59 -17.36 20.81 -10.44
N ARG A 60 -16.81 19.84 -11.19
CA ARG A 60 -17.46 18.56 -11.49
C ARG A 60 -17.73 17.73 -10.23
N VAL A 61 -16.75 17.65 -9.32
CA VAL A 61 -16.86 16.90 -8.06
C VAL A 61 -17.89 17.55 -7.14
N LEU A 62 -17.84 18.86 -6.95
CA LEU A 62 -18.80 19.60 -6.12
C LEU A 62 -20.23 19.48 -6.66
N THR A 63 -20.40 19.55 -7.98
CA THR A 63 -21.68 19.31 -8.66
C THR A 63 -22.19 17.89 -8.42
N ALA A 64 -21.31 16.87 -8.48
CA ALA A 64 -21.67 15.49 -8.20
C ALA A 64 -22.08 15.24 -6.73
N ILE A 65 -21.54 16.02 -5.79
CA ILE A 65 -21.94 16.03 -4.36
C ILE A 65 -23.25 16.81 -4.15
N GLY A 66 -23.73 17.50 -5.18
CA GLY A 66 -24.98 18.27 -5.18
C GLY A 66 -24.82 19.68 -4.63
N VAL A 67 -23.64 20.28 -4.80
CA VAL A 67 -23.43 21.72 -4.64
C VAL A 67 -23.82 22.38 -5.97
N LYS A 68 -24.59 23.46 -5.91
CA LYS A 68 -24.89 24.27 -7.09
C LYS A 68 -23.90 25.42 -7.11
N LEU A 69 -22.93 25.35 -8.02
CA LEU A 69 -22.10 26.50 -8.36
C LEU A 69 -22.82 27.21 -9.51
N GLU A 70 -23.07 28.51 -9.38
CA GLU A 70 -23.55 29.30 -10.51
C GLU A 70 -22.35 29.47 -11.45
N ASP A 71 -22.30 28.68 -12.53
CA ASP A 71 -21.27 28.84 -13.54
C ASP A 71 -21.52 30.17 -14.27
N PRO A 72 -20.56 31.13 -14.23
CA PRO A 72 -20.74 32.44 -14.87
C PRO A 72 -20.81 32.36 -16.41
N ASP A 73 -20.53 31.19 -16.99
CA ASP A 73 -20.50 30.95 -18.44
C ASP A 73 -21.73 30.18 -18.97
N GLU A 74 -22.73 29.85 -18.15
CA GLU A 74 -23.89 29.01 -18.55
C GLU A 74 -25.04 29.80 -19.22
N ASP A 75 -24.71 30.77 -20.08
CA ASP A 75 -25.66 31.52 -20.93
C ASP A 75 -25.37 31.33 -22.43
N GLU A 76 -24.79 30.19 -22.83
CA GLU A 76 -24.83 29.68 -24.20
C GLU A 76 -25.48 28.28 -24.23
N PRO A 77 -26.52 28.06 -25.07
CA PRO A 77 -27.36 26.88 -24.98
C PRO A 77 -26.66 25.60 -25.43
N GLU A 78 -26.96 24.52 -24.70
CA GLU A 78 -26.72 23.11 -25.02
C GLU A 78 -27.01 22.80 -26.50
N GLU A 79 -25.96 22.57 -27.31
CA GLU A 79 -26.06 21.72 -28.49
C GLU A 79 -25.54 20.31 -28.13
N GLU A 80 -26.48 19.36 -28.17
CA GLU A 80 -26.23 17.91 -28.16
C GLU A 80 -25.38 17.48 -29.38
N GLU A 81 -24.52 16.49 -29.12
CA GLU A 81 -23.91 15.48 -30.01
C GLU A 81 -22.38 15.51 -29.92
N ALA A 82 -21.76 14.58 -29.18
CA ALA A 82 -21.49 13.18 -29.53
C ALA A 82 -20.12 13.00 -30.21
N GLU A 83 -19.40 12.02 -29.67
CA GLU A 83 -18.26 11.31 -30.25
C GLU A 83 -16.84 11.94 -30.21
N GLU A 84 -15.94 11.08 -29.70
CA GLU A 84 -14.51 10.94 -30.02
C GLU A 84 -13.54 12.09 -29.71
N ALA A 85 -12.85 11.91 -28.56
CA ALA A 85 -11.40 12.11 -28.44
C ALA A 85 -10.93 11.29 -27.21
N GLU A 86 -10.75 9.98 -27.36
CA GLU A 86 -9.41 9.37 -27.23
C GLU A 86 -8.29 10.33 -27.68
N GLU A 87 -7.46 10.73 -26.71
CA GLU A 87 -6.06 11.20 -26.81
C GLU A 87 -5.84 12.37 -25.84
N GLU A 88 -5.52 12.05 -24.59
CA GLU A 88 -4.64 12.82 -23.70
C GLU A 88 -4.32 11.91 -22.49
N GLU A 89 -3.63 10.79 -22.79
CA GLU A 89 -2.70 10.16 -21.83
C GLU A 89 -1.32 10.77 -22.11
N GLU A 90 -0.52 10.94 -21.06
CA GLU A 90 0.86 11.50 -21.05
C GLU A 90 0.99 13.00 -20.75
N GLU A 91 0.53 13.47 -19.58
CA GLU A 91 1.16 14.60 -18.86
C GLU A 91 0.73 14.62 -17.36
N GLU A 92 0.99 13.53 -16.61
CA GLU A 92 0.99 13.53 -15.13
C GLU A 92 2.06 12.51 -14.64
N GLU A 93 3.34 12.74 -14.93
CA GLU A 93 4.46 11.97 -14.30
C GLU A 93 5.51 12.85 -13.59
N GLU A 94 5.29 14.16 -13.38
CA GLU A 94 6.28 15.03 -12.70
C GLU A 94 5.92 15.61 -11.31
N GLU A 95 4.72 15.40 -10.76
CA GLU A 95 4.39 15.90 -9.40
C GLU A 95 4.18 14.79 -8.34
N ALA A 96 4.96 13.72 -8.42
CA ALA A 96 4.96 12.65 -7.42
C ALA A 96 6.20 12.63 -6.50
N GLU A 97 7.06 13.67 -6.54
CA GLU A 97 8.26 13.73 -5.69
C GLU A 97 8.21 14.74 -4.53
N GLU A 98 7.18 15.59 -4.40
CA GLU A 98 7.09 16.56 -3.28
C GLU A 98 6.12 16.19 -2.14
N GLU A 99 5.51 15.00 -2.13
CA GLU A 99 4.64 14.54 -1.01
C GLU A 99 5.25 13.42 -0.13
N GLU A 100 6.56 13.16 -0.19
CA GLU A 100 7.24 12.19 0.69
C GLU A 100 8.08 12.83 1.82
N GLU A 101 7.98 14.13 2.10
CA GLU A 101 8.73 14.77 3.21
C GLU A 101 7.90 15.15 4.46
N GLU A 102 6.56 15.09 4.46
CA GLU A 102 5.75 15.47 5.65
C GLU A 102 5.03 14.31 6.37
N GLU A 103 5.34 13.04 6.05
CA GLU A 103 4.76 11.86 6.77
C GLU A 103 5.78 11.11 7.65
N GLU A 104 6.97 11.66 7.92
CA GLU A 104 8.03 11.00 8.71
C GLU A 104 8.19 11.46 10.17
N GLU A 105 7.30 12.32 10.71
CA GLU A 105 7.39 12.76 12.13
C GLU A 105 6.28 12.26 13.09
N GLU A 106 5.34 11.41 12.67
CA GLU A 106 4.25 10.93 13.58
C GLU A 106 4.04 9.41 13.63
N ALA A 107 5.07 8.60 13.36
CA ALA A 107 5.00 7.13 13.44
C ALA A 107 5.96 6.49 14.46
N GLU A 108 6.39 7.21 15.50
CA GLU A 108 7.26 6.68 16.56
C GLU A 108 6.58 6.53 17.95
N GLU A 109 5.24 6.60 18.03
CA GLU A 109 4.53 6.52 19.33
C GLU A 109 3.48 5.40 19.48
N GLU A 110 3.49 4.37 18.63
CA GLU A 110 2.53 3.24 18.76
C GLU A 110 3.16 1.86 18.55
N GLU A 111 4.19 1.47 19.30
CA GLU A 111 4.48 0.03 19.51
C GLU A 111 5.31 -0.29 20.78
N GLU A 112 5.02 0.37 21.91
CA GLU A 112 5.30 -0.23 23.23
C GLU A 112 4.05 -0.94 23.77
N GLU A 113 3.38 -1.77 22.96
CA GLU A 113 2.48 -2.79 23.52
C GLU A 113 3.38 -3.88 24.12
N SER A 114 3.82 -3.64 25.36
CA SER A 114 4.65 -4.55 26.14
C SER A 114 4.10 -5.97 25.99
N ASP A 115 4.88 -6.84 25.37
CA ASP A 115 4.50 -8.23 25.15
C ASP A 115 4.41 -8.92 26.53
N GLU A 116 3.23 -8.85 27.15
CA GLU A 116 2.93 -9.34 28.51
C GLU A 116 3.28 -10.83 28.68
N TYR A 117 3.49 -11.53 27.55
CA TYR A 117 3.84 -12.95 27.46
C TYR A 117 5.33 -13.22 27.19
N ALA A 118 6.17 -12.20 27.04
CA ALA A 118 7.61 -12.35 26.76
C ALA A 118 8.32 -13.06 27.92
N ASP A 119 8.01 -12.68 29.16
CA ASP A 119 8.65 -13.21 30.37
C ASP A 119 7.95 -14.44 30.97
N MET A 120 6.81 -14.86 30.39
CA MET A 120 6.07 -16.00 30.91
C MET A 120 6.75 -17.33 30.55
N ASP A 121 6.91 -18.17 31.56
CA ASP A 121 7.40 -19.54 31.36
C ASP A 121 6.37 -20.38 30.59
N ARG A 122 6.84 -21.44 29.93
CA ARG A 122 5.99 -22.40 29.19
C ARG A 122 4.80 -22.95 29.99
N SER A 123 4.96 -23.07 31.31
CA SER A 123 3.89 -23.55 32.18
C SER A 123 2.77 -22.52 32.35
N GLU A 124 3.12 -21.24 32.32
CA GLU A 124 2.22 -20.09 32.46
C GLU A 124 1.51 -19.82 31.13
N LEU A 125 2.22 -19.87 30.00
CA LEU A 125 1.63 -19.80 28.66
C LEU A 125 0.52 -20.85 28.46
N LYS A 126 0.76 -22.10 28.92
CA LYS A 126 -0.26 -23.17 28.87
C LYS A 126 -1.46 -22.90 29.78
N LYS A 127 -1.28 -22.23 30.92
CA LYS A 127 -2.38 -21.83 31.80
C LYS A 127 -3.17 -20.69 31.16
N ALA A 128 -2.49 -19.68 30.59
CA ALA A 128 -3.10 -18.57 29.88
C ALA A 128 -3.96 -19.06 28.70
N ILE A 129 -3.44 -19.97 27.87
CA ILE A 129 -4.19 -20.59 26.76
C ILE A 129 -5.45 -21.30 27.25
N LYS A 130 -5.37 -22.06 28.36
CA LYS A 130 -6.53 -22.76 28.95
C LYS A 130 -7.55 -21.80 29.59
N ALA A 131 -7.08 -20.68 30.12
CA ALA A 131 -7.90 -19.64 30.74
C ALA A 131 -8.54 -18.71 29.71
N SER A 132 -8.00 -18.64 28.48
CA SER A 132 -8.52 -17.81 27.41
C SER A 132 -10.01 -18.10 27.14
N LYS A 133 -10.79 -17.05 26.91
CA LYS A 133 -12.23 -17.15 26.58
C LYS A 133 -12.46 -17.50 25.10
N VAL A 134 -11.41 -17.47 24.28
CA VAL A 134 -11.48 -17.70 22.85
C VAL A 134 -11.52 -19.20 22.57
N LYS A 135 -12.67 -19.70 22.07
CA LYS A 135 -12.89 -21.13 21.78
C LYS A 135 -11.77 -21.74 20.92
N LYS A 136 -11.31 -21.00 19.90
CA LYS A 136 -10.26 -21.44 18.97
C LYS A 136 -8.93 -21.75 19.68
N VAL A 137 -8.50 -20.91 20.62
CA VAL A 137 -7.26 -21.11 21.39
C VAL A 137 -7.42 -22.25 22.39
N LYS A 138 -8.60 -22.37 23.01
CA LYS A 138 -8.91 -23.45 23.95
C LYS A 138 -8.92 -24.84 23.30
N GLU A 139 -9.30 -24.93 22.02
CA GLU A 139 -9.34 -26.18 21.26
C GLU A 139 -7.99 -26.55 20.60
N MET A 140 -6.98 -25.67 20.67
CA MET A 140 -5.67 -25.93 20.12
C MET A 140 -5.00 -27.09 20.86
N LYS A 141 -4.66 -28.16 20.12
CA LYS A 141 -3.94 -29.30 20.68
C LYS A 141 -2.48 -28.91 20.91
N ILE A 142 -2.16 -28.56 22.14
CA ILE A 142 -0.77 -28.26 22.54
C ILE A 142 -0.01 -29.58 22.68
N PHE A 143 0.95 -29.81 21.78
CA PHE A 143 1.85 -30.96 21.86
C PHE A 143 3.08 -30.61 22.70
N LYS A 144 3.81 -31.64 23.17
CA LYS A 144 5.10 -31.44 23.86
C LYS A 144 6.15 -30.79 22.94
N SER A 145 5.98 -30.92 21.64
CA SER A 145 6.85 -30.35 20.60
C SER A 145 6.49 -28.91 20.21
N THR A 146 5.34 -28.36 20.66
CA THR A 146 4.96 -26.97 20.35
C THR A 146 5.96 -26.02 20.98
N SER A 147 6.56 -25.13 20.18
CA SER A 147 7.56 -24.18 20.67
C SER A 147 6.91 -23.12 21.56
N ASP A 148 7.73 -22.41 22.34
CA ASP A 148 7.21 -21.34 23.20
C ASP A 148 6.73 -20.14 22.37
N ASP A 149 7.36 -19.89 21.22
CA ASP A 149 6.92 -18.87 20.26
C ASP A 149 5.55 -19.19 19.66
N ASP A 150 5.27 -20.44 19.28
CA ASP A 150 3.94 -20.86 18.81
C ASP A 150 2.85 -20.62 19.88
N LEU A 151 3.20 -20.79 21.16
CA LEU A 151 2.28 -20.57 22.28
C LEU A 151 2.02 -19.08 22.50
N ARG A 152 3.04 -18.23 22.36
CA ARG A 152 2.91 -16.76 22.42
C ARG A 152 2.12 -16.23 21.23
N GLU A 153 2.38 -16.70 20.03
CA GLU A 153 1.64 -16.32 18.83
C GLU A 153 0.16 -16.70 18.93
N ALA A 154 -0.15 -17.88 19.48
CA ALA A 154 -1.53 -18.28 19.72
C ALA A 154 -2.28 -17.36 20.71
N LEU A 155 -1.58 -16.75 21.66
CA LEU A 155 -2.13 -15.78 22.59
C LEU A 155 -2.27 -14.39 21.93
N ARG A 156 -1.23 -13.89 21.26
CA ARG A 156 -1.25 -12.59 20.55
C ARG A 156 -2.26 -12.54 19.41
N GLY A 157 -2.37 -13.63 18.64
CA GLY A 157 -3.30 -13.75 17.52
C GLY A 157 -4.79 -13.65 17.89
N THR A 158 -5.12 -13.62 19.19
CA THR A 158 -6.47 -13.36 19.68
C THR A 158 -6.77 -11.91 20.03
N ALA A 159 -5.76 -11.07 20.25
CA ALA A 159 -5.95 -9.67 20.64
C ALA A 159 -6.36 -8.79 19.45
N GLY A 160 -5.82 -9.06 18.24
CA GLY A 160 -6.00 -8.16 17.08
C GLY A 160 -7.06 -8.53 16.03
N LYS A 161 -7.53 -9.78 15.96
CA LYS A 161 -8.48 -10.20 14.90
C LYS A 161 -9.94 -9.99 15.30
N LYS A 162 -10.39 -8.74 15.30
CA LYS A 162 -11.82 -8.39 15.15
C LYS A 162 -12.32 -8.89 13.78
N ASP A 163 -13.07 -9.99 13.80
CA ASP A 163 -14.10 -10.39 12.84
C ASP A 163 -13.93 -10.00 11.35
N SER A 164 -12.79 -10.31 10.73
CA SER A 164 -12.75 -10.43 9.26
C SER A 164 -13.39 -11.78 8.89
N LYS A 165 -14.70 -11.73 8.67
CA LYS A 165 -15.56 -12.83 8.20
C LYS A 165 -15.18 -13.23 6.78
N GLU A 166 -14.06 -13.92 6.63
CA GLU A 166 -13.60 -14.44 5.35
C GLU A 166 -14.14 -15.87 5.14
N LYS A 167 -14.75 -16.05 3.97
CA LYS A 167 -15.59 -17.19 3.63
C LYS A 167 -14.72 -18.42 3.38
N ASP A 168 -15.12 -19.49 4.06
CA ASP A 168 -14.77 -20.89 3.82
C ASP A 168 -14.87 -21.22 2.31
N ALA A 169 -13.73 -21.48 1.67
CA ALA A 169 -13.65 -22.09 0.35
C ALA A 169 -12.79 -23.35 0.42
N GLY A 170 -13.47 -24.49 0.61
CA GLY A 170 -13.28 -25.65 -0.27
C GLY A 170 -11.94 -26.39 -0.20
N MET A 171 -11.67 -27.02 0.94
CA MET A 171 -10.67 -28.09 1.06
C MET A 171 -11.08 -29.33 0.24
N THR A 172 -10.70 -29.40 -1.04
CA THR A 172 -10.84 -30.64 -1.84
C THR A 172 -9.64 -31.57 -1.63
N ARG A 173 -9.92 -32.71 -1.00
CA ARG A 173 -9.03 -33.87 -0.87
C ARG A 173 -8.60 -34.39 -2.26
N SER A 174 -7.32 -34.35 -2.58
CA SER A 174 -6.74 -35.05 -3.72
C SER A 174 -6.01 -36.33 -3.29
N LYS A 175 -6.19 -37.35 -4.12
CA LYS A 175 -5.91 -38.77 -3.90
C LYS A 175 -4.42 -39.10 -3.88
N LYS A 176 -4.06 -39.93 -2.90
CA LYS A 176 -3.14 -41.08 -2.93
C LYS A 176 -2.66 -41.50 -4.34
N GLY A 177 -1.43 -41.14 -4.68
CA GLY A 177 -0.63 -41.70 -5.77
C GLY A 177 0.55 -42.50 -5.21
N LYS A 178 0.75 -43.72 -5.73
CA LYS A 178 1.72 -44.73 -5.29
C LYS A 178 2.68 -45.01 -6.46
N GLY A 179 3.99 -45.02 -6.19
CA GLY A 179 5.08 -45.38 -7.12
C GLY A 179 5.62 -44.16 -7.89
N THR A 180 6.92 -43.99 -8.13
CA THR A 180 8.02 -44.95 -8.27
C THR A 180 9.37 -44.29 -7.96
N ASP A 181 10.33 -45.13 -7.58
CA ASP A 181 11.73 -44.86 -7.36
C ASP A 181 12.42 -44.01 -8.45
N LYS A 182 13.10 -42.94 -8.03
CA LYS A 182 14.25 -42.39 -8.77
C LYS A 182 15.24 -41.67 -7.86
N LYS A 183 16.20 -42.46 -7.37
CA LYS A 183 17.65 -42.23 -7.37
C LYS A 183 18.10 -40.79 -7.68
N GLY A 184 18.72 -40.14 -6.68
CA GLY A 184 19.50 -38.91 -6.88
C GLY A 184 19.29 -37.83 -5.82
N LYS A 185 19.26 -38.18 -4.53
CA LYS A 185 19.24 -37.22 -3.43
C LYS A 185 20.64 -36.61 -3.26
N GLY A 186 21.00 -35.72 -4.18
CA GLY A 186 22.01 -34.70 -3.93
C GLY A 186 21.45 -33.79 -2.86
N THR A 187 22.14 -33.69 -1.73
CA THR A 187 21.83 -32.75 -0.68
C THR A 187 22.03 -31.33 -1.22
N ASP A 188 20.95 -30.64 -1.61
CA ASP A 188 20.88 -29.17 -1.65
C ASP A 188 20.99 -28.67 -0.21
N LYS A 189 22.20 -28.82 0.34
CA LYS A 189 22.63 -28.15 1.56
C LYS A 189 22.90 -26.71 1.20
N ASP A 190 22.16 -25.82 1.86
CA ASP A 190 22.64 -24.48 2.19
C ASP A 190 22.95 -23.58 0.99
N LYS A 191 22.03 -23.46 0.03
CA LYS A 191 21.94 -22.18 -0.69
C LYS A 191 21.39 -21.16 0.31
N ALA A 192 22.29 -20.54 1.07
CA ALA A 192 21.97 -19.34 1.82
C ALA A 192 21.14 -18.44 0.90
N SER A 193 19.91 -18.12 1.32
CA SER A 193 19.05 -17.24 0.56
C SER A 193 19.81 -15.94 0.36
N LYS A 194 20.11 -15.61 -0.91
CA LYS A 194 20.82 -14.37 -1.23
C LYS A 194 20.10 -13.20 -0.55
N THR A 195 20.87 -12.32 0.07
CA THR A 195 20.32 -11.11 0.69
C THR A 195 19.78 -10.17 -0.40
N ARG A 196 18.91 -9.23 -0.02
CA ARG A 196 18.36 -8.24 -0.94
C ARG A 196 19.47 -7.44 -1.64
N ALA A 197 20.50 -7.05 -0.88
CA ALA A 197 21.67 -6.34 -1.40
C ALA A 197 22.46 -7.18 -2.42
N GLU A 198 22.65 -8.49 -2.17
CA GLU A 198 23.34 -9.37 -3.12
C GLU A 198 22.54 -9.57 -4.42
N ILE A 199 21.21 -9.56 -4.34
CA ILE A 199 20.34 -9.64 -5.51
C ILE A 199 20.42 -8.34 -6.30
N PHE A 200 20.32 -7.19 -5.62
CA PHE A 200 20.42 -5.89 -6.25
C PHE A 200 21.78 -5.72 -6.94
N LYS A 201 22.87 -6.06 -6.25
CA LYS A 201 24.22 -6.08 -6.83
C LYS A 201 24.27 -6.95 -8.09
N ALA A 202 23.71 -8.16 -8.05
CA ALA A 202 23.67 -9.03 -9.22
C ALA A 202 22.84 -8.45 -10.39
N LEU A 203 21.85 -7.58 -10.13
CA LEU A 203 21.12 -6.88 -11.19
C LEU A 203 21.97 -5.76 -11.81
N MET A 204 22.75 -5.03 -11.00
CA MET A 204 23.68 -4.03 -11.49
C MET A 204 24.84 -4.65 -12.27
N ASP A 205 25.38 -5.78 -11.80
CA ASP A 205 26.41 -6.57 -12.50
C ASP A 205 25.89 -7.14 -13.84
N ASP A 206 24.58 -7.36 -13.98
CA ASP A 206 23.91 -7.80 -15.22
C ASP A 206 23.69 -6.63 -16.22
N GLY A 207 24.20 -5.42 -15.93
CA GLY A 207 24.12 -4.25 -16.80
C GLY A 207 23.19 -3.14 -16.32
N GLY A 208 22.54 -3.30 -15.15
CA GLY A 208 21.62 -2.30 -14.62
C GLY A 208 20.32 -2.22 -15.43
N GLY A 209 19.77 -1.02 -15.56
CA GLY A 209 18.57 -0.73 -16.36
C GLY A 209 17.61 0.25 -15.67
N THR A 210 16.41 0.39 -16.23
CA THR A 210 15.38 1.28 -15.67
C THR A 210 14.93 0.83 -14.28
N LYS A 211 14.44 1.77 -13.45
CA LYS A 211 13.89 1.48 -12.11
C LYS A 211 12.83 0.36 -12.16
N LYS A 212 11.92 0.42 -13.15
CA LYS A 212 10.87 -0.59 -13.38
C LYS A 212 11.49 -1.98 -13.67
N ALA A 213 12.56 -2.06 -14.46
CA ALA A 213 13.25 -3.32 -14.76
C ALA A 213 13.96 -3.90 -13.51
N LEU A 214 14.62 -3.06 -12.72
CA LEU A 214 15.29 -3.46 -11.48
C LEU A 214 14.30 -4.01 -10.45
N VAL A 215 13.14 -3.35 -10.28
CA VAL A 215 12.06 -3.82 -9.38
C VAL A 215 11.58 -5.21 -9.78
N LYS A 216 11.26 -5.40 -11.07
CA LYS A 216 10.81 -6.69 -11.61
C LYS A 216 11.86 -7.77 -11.46
N GLY A 217 13.14 -7.43 -11.66
CA GLY A 217 14.27 -8.31 -11.43
C GLY A 217 14.41 -8.73 -9.97
N MET A 218 14.21 -7.77 -9.05
CA MET A 218 14.31 -7.97 -7.61
C MET A 218 13.18 -8.86 -7.08
N GLN A 219 11.93 -8.61 -7.49
CA GLN A 219 10.79 -9.47 -7.18
C GLN A 219 11.05 -10.92 -7.62
N LYS A 220 11.50 -11.10 -8.87
CA LYS A 220 11.71 -12.44 -9.45
C LYS A 220 12.82 -13.21 -8.73
N LYS A 221 13.92 -12.53 -8.36
CA LYS A 221 15.09 -13.18 -7.74
C LYS A 221 14.93 -13.35 -6.22
N TYR A 222 14.16 -12.49 -5.54
CA TYR A 222 14.00 -12.55 -4.07
C TYR A 222 12.87 -13.49 -3.66
N LYS A 223 13.18 -14.43 -2.75
CA LYS A 223 12.25 -15.43 -2.20
C LYS A 223 11.38 -16.17 -3.25
N GLY A 224 11.88 -16.31 -4.47
CA GLY A 224 11.17 -17.02 -5.54
C GLY A 224 9.93 -16.31 -6.09
N GLY A 225 9.84 -14.98 -5.98
CA GLY A 225 8.72 -14.21 -6.49
C GLY A 225 7.67 -13.81 -5.44
N GLU A 226 7.89 -14.12 -4.17
CA GLU A 226 6.95 -13.81 -3.09
C GLU A 226 7.11 -12.39 -2.51
N SER A 227 8.09 -11.61 -2.96
CA SER A 227 8.21 -10.20 -2.54
C SER A 227 7.05 -9.40 -3.10
N SER A 228 6.43 -8.56 -2.27
CA SER A 228 5.44 -7.60 -2.75
C SER A 228 6.10 -6.58 -3.70
N GLU A 229 5.31 -6.03 -4.61
CA GLU A 229 5.75 -4.97 -5.53
C GLU A 229 6.20 -3.71 -4.81
N SER A 230 5.44 -3.29 -3.80
CA SER A 230 5.79 -2.14 -2.97
C SER A 230 7.12 -2.34 -2.24
N GLU A 231 7.38 -3.53 -1.67
CA GLU A 231 8.66 -3.83 -1.02
C GLU A 231 9.83 -3.80 -2.00
N ALA A 232 9.68 -4.36 -3.19
CA ALA A 232 10.72 -4.33 -4.22
C ALA A 232 10.98 -2.91 -4.73
N GLN A 233 9.91 -2.12 -4.93
CA GLN A 233 10.00 -0.70 -5.30
C GLN A 233 10.76 0.10 -4.23
N PHE A 234 10.39 -0.04 -2.96
CA PHE A 234 11.05 0.63 -1.84
C PHE A 234 12.54 0.27 -1.76
N GLN A 235 12.88 -1.02 -1.84
CA GLN A 235 14.27 -1.48 -1.74
C GLN A 235 15.13 -1.00 -2.92
N VAL A 236 14.60 -1.07 -4.15
CA VAL A 236 15.30 -0.56 -5.34
C VAL A 236 15.48 0.96 -5.23
N GLY A 237 14.45 1.70 -4.83
CA GLY A 237 14.52 3.14 -4.63
C GLY A 237 15.59 3.53 -3.61
N LEU A 238 15.61 2.86 -2.45
CA LEU A 238 16.61 3.08 -1.40
C LEU A 238 18.03 2.80 -1.90
N PHE A 239 18.27 1.66 -2.58
CA PHE A 239 19.61 1.32 -3.07
C PHE A 239 20.08 2.25 -4.18
N VAL A 240 19.23 2.60 -5.14
CA VAL A 240 19.55 3.53 -6.21
C VAL A 240 19.91 4.90 -5.65
N ARG A 241 19.06 5.49 -4.80
CA ARG A 241 19.30 6.81 -4.18
C ARG A 241 20.60 6.83 -3.38
N LEU A 242 20.86 5.80 -2.58
CA LEU A 242 22.09 5.70 -1.79
C LEU A 242 23.33 5.58 -2.68
N LEU A 243 23.30 4.74 -3.71
CA LEU A 243 24.45 4.52 -4.60
C LEU A 243 24.73 5.70 -5.53
N GLU A 244 23.67 6.39 -5.98
CA GLU A 244 23.76 7.63 -6.73
C GLU A 244 24.38 8.75 -5.89
N THR A 245 23.93 8.91 -4.64
CA THR A 245 24.51 9.87 -3.69
C THR A 245 26.00 9.60 -3.43
N MET A 246 26.41 8.33 -3.44
CA MET A 246 27.81 7.93 -3.27
C MET A 246 28.62 7.98 -4.59
N GLY A 247 27.99 8.27 -5.72
CA GLY A 247 28.64 8.30 -7.04
C GLY A 247 29.03 6.93 -7.61
N PHE A 248 28.43 5.84 -7.12
CA PHE A 248 28.65 4.49 -7.67
C PHE A 248 27.72 4.14 -8.82
N VAL A 249 26.59 4.83 -8.92
CA VAL A 249 25.57 4.63 -9.96
C VAL A 249 25.26 5.98 -10.57
N THR A 250 25.10 6.01 -11.89
CA THR A 250 24.67 7.20 -12.65
C THR A 250 23.44 6.85 -13.47
N LYS A 251 22.55 7.82 -13.64
CA LYS A 251 21.39 7.74 -14.52
C LYS A 251 21.77 8.29 -15.90
N ASN A 252 21.58 7.48 -16.94
CA ASN A 252 21.83 7.88 -18.33
C ASN A 252 20.63 8.62 -18.93
N ASP A 253 20.79 9.16 -20.15
CA ASP A 253 19.74 9.86 -20.89
C ASP A 253 18.48 9.01 -21.16
N ASP A 254 18.61 7.67 -21.15
CA ASP A 254 17.52 6.71 -21.32
C ASP A 254 16.83 6.31 -19.99
N ASP A 255 17.04 7.08 -18.92
CA ASP A 255 16.59 6.77 -17.55
C ASP A 255 17.07 5.41 -16.99
N GLU A 256 18.15 4.89 -17.55
CA GLU A 256 18.78 3.66 -17.10
C GLU A 256 19.84 3.93 -16.03
N TYR A 257 19.79 3.15 -14.94
CA TYR A 257 20.79 3.18 -13.89
C TYR A 257 21.92 2.21 -14.22
N VAL A 258 23.12 2.74 -14.39
CA VAL A 258 24.35 1.98 -14.68
C VAL A 258 25.42 2.25 -13.63
N LEU A 259 26.37 1.33 -13.46
CA LEU A 259 27.51 1.56 -12.59
C LEU A 259 28.41 2.65 -13.19
N ALA A 260 28.85 3.60 -12.36
CA ALA A 260 29.85 4.59 -12.76
C ALA A 260 31.20 3.89 -13.01
N GLU A 261 31.83 4.17 -14.15
CA GLU A 261 33.17 3.66 -14.51
C GLU A 261 34.30 4.35 -13.74
#